data_AF-A0A2N2N384-F1
#
_entry.id   AF-A0A2N2N384-F1
#
_cell.length_a   1.000
_cell.length_b   1.000
_cell.length_c   1.000
_cell.angle_alpha   90.00
_cell.angle_beta   90.00
_cell.angle_gamma   90.00
#
_symmetry.space_group_name_H-M   'P 1'
#
loop_
_entity.id
_entity.type
_entity.pdbx_description
1 polymer ?
#
loop_
_entity_poly.entity_id
_entity_poly.type
_entity_poly.pdbx_seq_one_letter_code
_entity_poly.pdbx_strand_id
1 'polypeptide(L)'
;MKLFIRICVLVIFFSISACAPKIITIEEKKDIQSKVIDLNNQIATLSKINNQIVIALSVTPKATSTPKIPPTATTTPTPVYTPTITETPTITPTETPTLDPLKIPRGNGMFLVNVDIAPGVWRSDGKNDDCYWKVSTSTGDIIKNFFGMAGGTIYIPESAFEVELQDCGTWTFLQNP
;
A
#
# COMPACT_ATOMS: atom_id res chain seq x y z
N MET A 1 18.61 64.71 -25.77
CA MET A 1 17.50 63.87 -25.24
C MET A 1 16.47 63.48 -26.33
N LYS A 2 16.90 62.96 -27.48
CA LYS A 2 15.99 62.46 -28.55
C LYS A 2 16.48 61.18 -29.26
N LEU A 3 17.67 60.65 -28.91
CA LEU A 3 18.26 59.50 -29.58
C LEU A 3 18.13 58.18 -28.80
N PHE A 4 17.94 58.23 -27.46
CA PHE A 4 17.76 57.02 -26.64
C PHE A 4 16.33 56.45 -26.64
N ILE A 5 15.33 57.24 -27.08
CA ILE A 5 13.92 56.82 -27.11
C ILE A 5 13.59 55.94 -28.33
N ARG A 6 14.39 55.99 -29.41
CA ARG A 6 14.14 55.18 -30.62
C ARG A 6 14.68 53.75 -30.55
N ILE A 7 15.61 53.46 -29.64
CA ILE A 7 16.18 52.11 -29.48
C ILE A 7 15.26 51.25 -28.58
N CYS A 8 14.57 51.83 -27.59
CA CYS A 8 13.62 51.07 -26.76
C CYS A 8 12.41 50.55 -27.54
N VAL A 9 11.90 51.28 -28.55
CA VAL A 9 10.68 50.86 -29.27
C VAL A 9 10.93 49.70 -30.24
N LEU A 10 12.16 49.56 -30.76
CA LEU A 10 12.51 48.48 -31.70
C LEU A 10 12.87 47.15 -31.02
N VAL A 11 13.31 47.16 -29.76
CA VAL A 11 13.68 45.94 -29.02
C VAL A 11 12.47 45.31 -28.30
N ILE A 12 11.41 46.09 -28.04
CA ILE A 12 10.19 45.58 -27.37
C ILE A 12 9.27 44.81 -28.33
N PHE A 13 9.36 45.02 -29.65
CA PHE A 13 8.54 44.27 -30.62
C PHE A 13 9.03 42.84 -30.92
N PHE A 14 10.25 42.48 -30.52
CA PHE A 14 10.82 41.16 -30.80
C PHE A 14 10.76 40.17 -29.61
N SER A 15 10.05 40.51 -28.53
CA SER A 15 10.07 39.71 -27.28
C SER A 15 8.72 39.14 -26.83
N ILE A 16 7.70 39.04 -27.70
CA ILE A 16 6.36 38.53 -27.31
C ILE A 16 5.90 37.25 -28.04
N SER A 17 6.76 36.57 -28.82
CA SER A 17 6.37 35.32 -29.50
C SER A 17 7.10 34.12 -28.93
N ALA A 18 6.78 33.76 -27.68
CA ALA A 18 7.23 32.49 -27.09
C ALA A 18 6.20 31.97 -26.08
N CYS A 19 4.95 31.79 -26.55
CA CYS A 19 3.96 30.86 -25.97
C CYS A 19 2.70 30.87 -26.85
N ALA A 20 2.80 30.34 -28.06
CA ALA A 20 1.60 29.92 -28.77
C ALA A 20 1.14 28.59 -28.12
N PRO A 21 -0.12 28.45 -27.66
CA PRO A 21 -0.60 27.17 -27.16
C PRO A 21 -0.48 26.13 -28.27
N LYS A 22 0.08 24.95 -27.96
CA LYS A 22 0.20 23.84 -28.90
C LYS A 22 -1.21 23.45 -29.38
N ILE A 23 -1.59 23.84 -30.59
CA ILE A 23 -2.87 23.47 -31.18
C ILE A 23 -2.76 22.01 -31.60
N ILE A 24 -3.43 21.12 -30.86
CA ILE A 24 -3.51 19.70 -31.20
C ILE A 24 -4.29 19.58 -32.52
N THR A 25 -3.66 18.95 -33.51
CA THR A 25 -4.26 18.75 -34.84
C THR A 25 -5.45 17.78 -34.78
N ILE A 26 -6.33 17.83 -35.77
CA ILE A 26 -7.51 16.94 -35.82
C ILE A 26 -7.09 15.46 -35.89
N GLU A 27 -5.98 15.17 -36.56
CA GLU A 27 -5.43 13.81 -36.67
C GLU A 27 -4.91 13.30 -35.32
N GLU A 28 -4.17 14.12 -34.57
CA GLU A 28 -3.74 13.79 -33.20
C GLU A 28 -4.94 13.58 -32.27
N LYS A 29 -6.01 14.38 -32.40
CA LYS A 29 -7.24 14.18 -31.60
C LYS A 29 -7.91 12.84 -31.92
N LYS A 30 -7.95 12.42 -33.19
CA LYS A 30 -8.51 11.12 -33.60
C LYS A 30 -7.68 9.95 -33.06
N ASP A 31 -6.35 10.06 -33.11
CA ASP A 31 -5.44 9.05 -32.53
C ASP A 31 -5.65 8.91 -31.01
N ILE A 32 -5.72 10.03 -30.29
CA ILE A 32 -6.01 10.04 -28.85
C ILE A 32 -7.37 9.38 -28.56
N GLN A 33 -8.41 9.71 -29.33
CA GLN A 33 -9.73 9.09 -29.14
C GLN A 33 -9.71 7.58 -29.41
N SER A 34 -9.00 7.13 -30.45
CA SER A 34 -8.85 5.70 -30.73
C SER A 34 -8.14 4.96 -29.61
N LYS A 35 -7.08 5.54 -29.04
CA LYS A 35 -6.35 4.98 -27.90
C LYS A 35 -7.22 4.90 -26.63
N VAL A 36 -8.06 5.91 -26.38
CA VAL A 36 -9.01 5.88 -25.26
C VAL A 36 -10.05 4.76 -25.43
N ILE A 37 -10.54 4.53 -26.65
CA ILE A 37 -11.47 3.44 -26.94
C ILE A 37 -10.81 2.08 -26.72
N ASP A 38 -9.56 1.89 -27.17
CA ASP A 38 -8.82 0.64 -26.96
C ASP A 38 -8.58 0.37 -25.47
N LEU A 39 -8.18 1.41 -24.71
CA LEU A 39 -7.99 1.30 -23.26
C LEU A 39 -9.28 0.91 -22.54
N ASN A 40 -10.42 1.48 -22.93
CA ASN A 40 -11.72 1.12 -22.35
C ASN A 40 -12.12 -0.33 -22.65
N ASN A 41 -11.81 -0.83 -23.84
CA ASN A 41 -12.04 -2.23 -24.19
C ASN A 41 -11.15 -3.16 -23.35
N GLN A 42 -9.88 -2.82 -23.14
CA GLN A 42 -8.98 -3.57 -22.28
C GLN A 42 -9.48 -3.60 -20.82
N ILE A 43 -9.92 -2.46 -20.27
CA ILE A 43 -10.53 -2.39 -18.93
C ILE A 43 -11.76 -3.32 -18.81
N ALA A 44 -12.61 -3.36 -19.85
CA ALA A 44 -13.77 -4.24 -19.88
C ALA A 44 -13.40 -5.74 -19.95
N THR A 45 -12.24 -6.10 -20.48
CA THR A 45 -11.73 -7.49 -20.43
C THR A 45 -11.19 -7.85 -19.04
N LEU A 46 -10.47 -6.93 -18.39
CA LEU A 46 -9.93 -7.13 -17.04
C LEU A 46 -11.03 -7.28 -16.00
N SER A 47 -12.12 -6.53 -16.11
CA SER A 47 -13.29 -6.67 -15.22
C SER A 47 -13.96 -8.04 -15.35
N LYS A 48 -14.05 -8.59 -16.57
CA LYS A 48 -14.57 -9.95 -16.81
C LYS A 48 -13.69 -11.03 -16.18
N ILE A 49 -12.37 -10.87 -16.27
CA ILE A 49 -11.39 -11.79 -15.66
C ILE A 49 -11.51 -11.74 -14.13
N ASN A 50 -11.57 -10.55 -13.53
CA ASN A 50 -11.74 -10.41 -12.09
C ASN A 50 -13.02 -11.09 -11.59
N ASN A 51 -14.14 -10.94 -12.31
CA ASN A 51 -15.40 -11.57 -11.95
C ASN A 51 -15.36 -13.11 -12.06
N GLN A 52 -14.59 -13.68 -13.00
CA GLN A 52 -14.36 -15.12 -13.08
C GLN A 52 -13.47 -15.64 -11.93
N ILE A 53 -12.46 -14.88 -11.51
CA ILE A 53 -11.56 -15.26 -10.42
C ILE A 53 -12.31 -15.26 -9.07
N VAL A 54 -13.19 -14.29 -8.83
CA VAL A 54 -14.03 -14.25 -7.62
C VAL A 54 -14.93 -15.49 -7.50
N ILE A 55 -15.46 -15.99 -8.62
CA ILE A 55 -16.29 -17.21 -8.62
C ILE A 55 -15.44 -18.45 -8.29
N ALA A 56 -14.22 -18.56 -8.84
CA ALA A 56 -13.33 -19.69 -8.60
C ALA A 56 -12.76 -19.77 -7.17
N LEU A 57 -12.59 -18.63 -6.48
CA LEU A 57 -12.05 -18.59 -5.11
C LEU A 57 -13.10 -18.83 -4.00
N SER A 58 -14.39 -18.81 -4.34
CA SER A 58 -15.49 -19.00 -3.38
C SER A 58 -15.84 -20.47 -3.09
N VAL A 59 -15.22 -21.42 -3.80
CA VAL A 59 -15.45 -22.86 -3.62
C VAL A 59 -14.42 -23.50 -2.68
N THR A 60 -14.48 -23.15 -1.40
CA THR A 60 -13.75 -23.90 -0.36
C THR A 60 -14.45 -25.24 -0.13
N PRO A 61 -13.79 -26.41 -0.34
CA PRO A 61 -14.40 -27.69 0.01
C PRO A 61 -14.61 -27.75 1.52
N LYS A 62 -15.89 -27.80 1.94
CA LYS A 62 -16.30 -27.96 3.33
C LYS A 62 -15.81 -29.31 3.85
N ALA A 63 -14.79 -29.30 4.70
CA ALA A 63 -14.32 -30.49 5.38
C ALA A 63 -15.48 -31.12 6.18
N THR A 64 -15.81 -32.38 5.85
CA THR A 64 -16.81 -33.16 6.56
C THR A 64 -16.15 -33.75 7.80
N SER A 65 -16.49 -33.22 8.97
CA SER A 65 -16.04 -33.77 10.26
C SER A 65 -16.82 -35.04 10.59
N THR A 66 -16.09 -36.13 10.82
CA THR A 66 -16.60 -37.41 11.29
C THR A 66 -17.18 -37.27 12.70
N PRO A 67 -18.35 -37.84 13.04
CA PRO A 67 -18.91 -37.74 14.38
C PRO A 67 -18.13 -38.65 15.34
N LYS A 68 -17.41 -38.05 16.30
CA LYS A 68 -16.76 -38.76 17.42
C LYS A 68 -17.76 -38.88 18.57
N ILE A 69 -18.21 -40.08 18.87
CA ILE A 69 -19.16 -40.37 19.96
C ILE A 69 -18.47 -40.06 21.31
N PRO A 70 -19.11 -39.31 22.22
CA PRO A 70 -18.54 -39.02 23.53
C PRO A 70 -18.70 -40.21 24.49
N PRO A 71 -17.70 -40.51 25.35
CA PRO A 71 -17.90 -41.48 26.42
C PRO A 71 -18.83 -40.90 27.49
N THR A 72 -19.83 -41.69 27.87
CA THR A 72 -20.78 -41.41 28.94
C THR A 72 -20.06 -41.34 30.30
N ALA A 73 -20.06 -40.17 30.93
CA ALA A 73 -19.57 -40.01 32.30
C ALA A 73 -20.66 -40.40 33.30
N THR A 74 -20.32 -41.34 34.19
CA THR A 74 -21.11 -41.75 35.35
C THR A 74 -21.03 -40.67 36.44
N THR A 75 -22.17 -40.13 36.87
CA THR A 75 -22.25 -39.15 37.95
C THR A 75 -22.18 -39.85 39.31
N THR A 76 -21.15 -39.54 40.08
CA THR A 76 -21.05 -39.88 41.51
C THR A 76 -21.59 -38.69 42.32
N PRO A 77 -22.52 -38.88 43.27
CA PRO A 77 -23.01 -37.78 44.10
C PRO A 77 -21.94 -37.35 45.12
N THR A 78 -21.48 -36.10 45.00
CA THR A 78 -20.54 -35.46 45.94
C THR A 78 -21.31 -34.84 47.13
N PRO A 79 -20.83 -34.95 48.38
CA PRO A 79 -21.53 -34.43 49.56
C PRO A 79 -21.65 -32.88 49.59
N VAL A 80 -22.79 -32.42 50.09
CA VAL A 80 -23.35 -31.05 49.95
C VAL A 80 -23.07 -30.15 51.17
N TYR A 81 -21.85 -30.14 51.70
CA TYR A 81 -21.53 -29.25 52.83
C TYR A 81 -20.09 -28.72 52.78
N THR A 82 -19.77 -27.92 51.78
CA THR A 82 -18.55 -27.11 51.76
C THR A 82 -18.92 -25.63 51.63
N PRO A 83 -18.49 -24.74 52.54
CA PRO A 83 -18.76 -23.31 52.42
C PRO A 83 -18.08 -22.74 51.17
N THR A 84 -18.87 -22.09 50.32
CA THR A 84 -18.41 -21.40 49.12
C THR A 84 -17.53 -20.22 49.50
N ILE A 85 -16.23 -20.32 49.21
CA ILE A 85 -15.32 -19.19 49.32
C ILE A 85 -15.66 -18.22 48.17
N THR A 86 -16.00 -16.98 48.51
CA THR A 86 -16.26 -15.92 47.53
C THR A 86 -14.97 -15.64 46.76
N GLU A 87 -14.93 -16.00 45.48
CA GLU A 87 -13.75 -15.76 44.64
C GLU A 87 -13.51 -14.25 44.48
N THR A 88 -12.26 -13.86 44.70
CA THR A 88 -11.76 -12.50 44.44
C THR A 88 -11.88 -12.22 42.93
N PRO A 89 -12.27 -11.01 42.48
CA PRO A 89 -12.38 -10.71 41.06
C PRO A 89 -11.08 -11.09 40.34
N THR A 90 -11.19 -12.06 39.43
CA THR A 90 -10.09 -12.45 38.55
C THR A 90 -9.79 -11.25 37.66
N ILE A 91 -8.58 -10.70 37.79
CA ILE A 91 -8.08 -9.72 36.82
C ILE A 91 -8.14 -10.38 35.44
N THR A 92 -8.97 -9.83 34.55
CA THR A 92 -8.97 -10.22 33.13
C THR A 92 -7.54 -10.07 32.62
N PRO A 93 -6.89 -11.12 32.10
CA PRO A 93 -5.57 -10.98 31.53
C PRO A 93 -5.65 -9.94 30.41
N THR A 94 -4.92 -8.83 30.57
CA THR A 94 -4.68 -7.87 29.50
C THR A 94 -4.14 -8.66 28.32
N GLU A 95 -4.88 -8.65 27.20
CA GLU A 95 -4.43 -9.30 25.97
C GLU A 95 -3.01 -8.82 25.68
N THR A 96 -2.07 -9.75 25.66
CA THR A 96 -0.72 -9.46 25.17
C THR A 96 -0.91 -9.08 23.71
N PRO A 97 -0.53 -7.87 23.26
CA PRO A 97 -0.72 -7.46 21.88
C PRO A 97 -0.04 -8.50 21.01
N THR A 98 -0.87 -9.26 20.27
CA THR A 98 -0.38 -10.21 19.28
C THR A 98 0.25 -9.36 18.19
N LEU A 99 1.59 -9.40 18.14
CA LEU A 99 2.37 -8.52 17.29
C LEU A 99 2.05 -8.85 15.83
N ASP A 100 1.49 -7.88 15.10
CA ASP A 100 1.13 -8.04 13.70
C ASP A 100 2.40 -8.34 12.87
N PRO A 101 2.52 -9.52 12.25
CA PRO A 101 3.73 -9.94 11.57
C PRO A 101 4.13 -9.01 10.41
N LEU A 102 3.15 -8.31 9.81
CA LEU A 102 3.37 -7.35 8.72
C LEU A 102 3.93 -6.01 9.19
N LYS A 103 3.84 -5.72 10.49
CA LYS A 103 4.29 -4.47 11.13
C LYS A 103 5.61 -4.63 11.90
N ILE A 104 6.21 -5.81 11.84
CA ILE A 104 7.54 -6.06 12.40
C ILE A 104 8.57 -5.18 11.66
N PRO A 105 9.61 -4.66 12.34
CA PRO A 105 10.64 -3.86 11.69
C PRO A 105 11.29 -4.54 10.48
N ARG A 106 11.72 -3.73 9.50
CA ARG A 106 12.31 -4.19 8.23
C ARG A 106 13.63 -3.49 7.95
N GLY A 107 14.66 -4.27 7.60
CA GLY A 107 15.92 -3.74 7.09
C GLY A 107 15.91 -3.70 5.56
N ASN A 108 17.07 -3.96 4.95
CA ASN A 108 17.19 -4.07 3.50
C ASN A 108 16.36 -5.25 2.95
N GLY A 109 15.78 -5.09 1.76
CA GLY A 109 15.08 -6.15 1.06
C GLY A 109 13.96 -5.66 0.13
N MET A 110 13.35 -6.63 -0.55
CA MET A 110 12.13 -6.46 -1.34
C MET A 110 10.98 -7.12 -0.58
N PHE A 111 9.86 -6.42 -0.42
CA PHE A 111 8.73 -6.88 0.37
C PHE A 111 7.43 -6.70 -0.40
N LEU A 112 6.64 -7.76 -0.52
CA LEU A 112 5.30 -7.67 -1.08
C LEU A 112 4.35 -7.02 -0.07
N VAL A 113 3.63 -5.99 -0.51
CA VAL A 113 2.68 -5.26 0.34
C VAL A 113 1.47 -6.15 0.61
N ASN A 114 0.98 -6.14 1.86
CA ASN A 114 -0.05 -7.04 2.40
C ASN A 114 0.35 -8.52 2.53
N VAL A 115 1.60 -8.89 2.22
CA VAL A 115 2.12 -10.26 2.38
C VAL A 115 3.32 -10.28 3.32
N ASP A 116 4.30 -9.40 3.09
CA ASP A 116 5.53 -9.31 3.87
C ASP A 116 5.63 -8.01 4.67
N ILE A 117 4.94 -6.95 4.21
CA ILE A 117 4.95 -5.62 4.84
C ILE A 117 3.56 -4.99 4.80
N ALA A 118 3.16 -4.34 5.91
CA ALA A 118 1.87 -3.65 6.00
C ALA A 118 1.89 -2.32 5.23
N PRO A 119 0.78 -1.95 4.55
CA PRO A 119 0.60 -0.59 4.06
C PRO A 119 0.49 0.38 5.24
N GLY A 120 0.91 1.63 5.03
CA GLY A 120 0.89 2.68 6.05
C GLY A 120 2.19 3.50 6.09
N VAL A 121 2.38 4.21 7.20
CA VAL A 121 3.56 5.05 7.43
C VAL A 121 4.63 4.26 8.17
N TRP A 122 5.84 4.27 7.64
CA TRP A 122 7.02 3.67 8.25
C TRP A 122 8.12 4.73 8.47
N ARG A 123 8.94 4.54 9.50
CA ARG A 123 10.04 5.44 9.88
C ARG A 123 11.37 4.70 9.90
N SER A 124 12.36 5.24 9.18
CA SER A 124 13.74 4.71 9.15
C SER A 124 14.58 5.24 10.32
N ASP A 125 15.41 4.42 10.96
CA ASP A 125 16.39 4.89 11.95
C ASP A 125 17.79 5.16 11.36
N GLY A 126 17.93 5.00 10.03
CA GLY A 126 19.18 5.19 9.31
C GLY A 126 19.71 6.63 9.39
N LYS A 127 21.03 6.77 9.21
CA LYS A 127 21.75 8.05 9.35
C LYS A 127 22.73 8.34 8.22
N ASN A 128 22.84 7.42 7.27
CA ASN A 128 23.68 7.48 6.08
C ASN A 128 23.00 8.28 4.96
N ASP A 129 23.75 8.56 3.89
CA ASP A 129 23.35 9.43 2.77
C ASP A 129 23.15 8.69 1.44
N ASP A 130 23.22 7.36 1.45
CA ASP A 130 23.03 6.44 0.33
C ASP A 130 21.75 5.58 0.45
N CYS A 131 20.78 6.02 1.26
CA CYS A 131 19.50 5.33 1.40
C CYS A 131 18.69 5.42 0.11
N TYR A 132 18.30 4.26 -0.40
CA TYR A 132 17.36 4.11 -1.49
C TYR A 132 16.10 3.38 -1.02
N TRP A 133 14.94 3.91 -1.37
CA TRP A 133 13.70 3.15 -1.27
C TRP A 133 12.81 3.43 -2.47
N LYS A 134 11.97 2.45 -2.80
CA LYS A 134 11.02 2.52 -3.91
C LYS A 134 9.75 1.77 -3.55
N VAL A 135 8.62 2.36 -3.86
CA VAL A 135 7.29 1.74 -3.83
C VAL A 135 6.86 1.53 -5.27
N SER A 136 6.45 0.31 -5.63
CA SER A 136 6.14 -0.05 -7.01
C SER A 136 4.76 -0.71 -7.16
N THR A 137 4.20 -0.59 -8.36
CA THR A 137 3.02 -1.35 -8.80
C THR A 137 3.42 -2.78 -9.20
N SER A 138 2.44 -3.64 -9.47
CA SER A 138 2.67 -5.02 -9.93
C SER A 138 3.29 -5.13 -11.31
N THR A 139 3.21 -4.07 -12.12
CA THR A 139 3.88 -3.94 -13.42
C THR A 139 5.31 -3.42 -13.29
N GLY A 140 5.76 -3.08 -12.08
CA GLY A 140 7.07 -2.51 -11.81
C GLY A 140 7.13 -0.99 -11.96
N ASP A 141 6.01 -0.32 -12.24
CA ASP A 141 5.96 1.14 -12.31
C ASP A 141 6.24 1.73 -10.93
N ILE A 142 7.01 2.82 -10.89
CA ILE A 142 7.38 3.49 -9.64
C ILE A 142 6.22 4.37 -9.20
N ILE A 143 5.64 4.06 -8.04
CA ILE A 143 4.68 4.94 -7.36
C ILE A 143 5.43 6.11 -6.73
N LYS A 144 6.51 5.81 -6.00
CA LYS A 144 7.40 6.81 -5.40
C LYS A 144 8.74 6.19 -5.08
N ASN A 145 9.80 6.98 -5.17
CA ASN A 145 11.12 6.59 -4.71
C ASN A 145 11.83 7.76 -4.03
N PHE A 146 12.98 7.45 -3.44
CA PHE A 146 13.92 8.42 -2.91
C PHE A 146 15.33 7.82 -2.91
N PHE A 147 16.31 8.69 -3.14
CA PHE A 147 17.73 8.39 -2.95
C PHE A 147 18.36 9.55 -2.18
N GLY A 148 19.03 9.26 -1.06
CA GLY A 148 19.77 10.27 -0.30
C GLY A 148 19.79 9.99 1.20
N MET A 149 19.62 11.04 2.01
CA MET A 149 19.71 10.96 3.47
C MET A 149 18.62 10.06 4.07
N ALA A 150 19.07 9.04 4.80
CA ALA A 150 18.22 8.15 5.59
C ALA A 150 17.58 8.89 6.78
N GLY A 151 16.72 8.19 7.53
CA GLY A 151 16.09 8.80 8.68
C GLY A 151 14.88 9.67 8.32
N GLY A 152 14.19 9.35 7.22
CA GLY A 152 12.87 9.90 6.87
C GLY A 152 11.70 8.94 7.17
N THR A 153 10.52 9.31 6.67
CA THR A 153 9.34 8.42 6.63
C THR A 153 9.04 8.01 5.19
N ILE A 154 8.42 6.84 5.04
CA ILE A 154 7.79 6.41 3.80
C ILE A 154 6.30 6.17 4.06
N TYR A 155 5.51 6.42 3.03
CA TYR A 155 4.11 6.02 2.99
C TYR A 155 3.96 4.93 1.93
N ILE A 156 3.45 3.77 2.34
CA ILE A 156 3.15 2.63 1.48
C ILE A 156 1.63 2.59 1.30
N PRO A 157 1.08 2.95 0.13
CA PRO A 157 -0.36 2.88 -0.10
C PRO A 157 -0.85 1.43 -0.13
N GLU A 158 -2.12 1.19 0.21
CA GLU A 158 -2.73 -0.14 0.16
C GLU A 158 -2.68 -0.78 -1.24
N SER A 159 -2.63 0.05 -2.28
CA SER A 159 -2.57 -0.38 -3.69
C SER A 159 -1.14 -0.66 -4.19
N ALA A 160 -0.10 -0.42 -3.38
CA ALA A 160 1.25 -0.81 -3.75
C ALA A 160 1.36 -2.32 -3.85
N PHE A 161 2.25 -2.79 -4.72
CA PHE A 161 2.55 -4.21 -4.87
C PHE A 161 3.80 -4.59 -4.10
N GLU A 162 4.86 -3.78 -4.21
CA GLU A 162 6.17 -4.09 -3.66
C GLU A 162 6.83 -2.83 -3.09
N VAL A 163 7.63 -3.02 -2.04
CA VAL A 163 8.57 -2.03 -1.53
C VAL A 163 9.99 -2.57 -1.56
N GLU A 164 10.92 -1.75 -2.05
CA GLU A 164 12.36 -1.96 -1.99
C GLU A 164 12.95 -1.03 -0.93
N LEU A 165 13.72 -1.60 -0.01
CA LEU A 165 14.44 -0.87 1.03
C LEU A 165 15.93 -1.22 0.89
N GLN A 166 16.77 -0.21 0.72
CA GLN A 166 18.21 -0.41 0.55
C GLN A 166 18.97 0.68 1.29
N ASP A 167 19.82 0.24 2.22
CA ASP A 167 20.75 1.07 2.99
C ASP A 167 20.03 2.24 3.67
N CYS A 168 18.85 1.98 4.22
CA CYS A 168 18.04 2.98 4.94
C CYS A 168 17.99 2.73 6.45
N GLY A 169 18.79 1.80 6.98
CA GLY A 169 18.65 1.31 8.34
C GLY A 169 17.40 0.45 8.53
N THR A 170 16.80 0.53 9.70
CA THR A 170 15.60 -0.21 10.09
C THR A 170 14.36 0.66 9.98
N TRP A 171 13.35 0.17 9.26
CA TRP A 171 12.02 0.76 9.15
C TRP A 171 11.09 0.20 10.23
N THR A 172 10.48 1.08 11.01
CA THR A 172 9.47 0.74 12.03
C THR A 172 8.10 1.29 11.63
N PHE A 173 7.06 0.47 11.76
CA PHE A 173 5.69 0.86 11.46
C PHE A 173 5.19 1.90 12.47
N LEU A 174 4.58 2.98 11.96
CA LEU A 174 4.04 4.07 12.79
C LEU A 174 2.51 4.14 12.77
N GLN A 175 1.90 4.00 11.59
CA GLN A 175 0.49 4.31 11.40
C GLN A 175 -0.12 3.54 10.23
N ASN A 176 -1.38 3.11 10.36
CA ASN A 176 -2.18 2.58 9.25
C ASN A 176 -2.41 3.65 8.15
N PRO A 177 -2.78 3.24 6.92
CA PRO A 177 -2.92 4.11 5.74
C PRO A 177 -3.89 5.28 5.87
#